data_AF-A0A933S2B9-F1
#
_entry.id   AF-A0A933S2B9-F1
#
_cell.length_a   1.000
_cell.length_b   1.000
_cell.length_c   1.000
_cell.angle_alpha   90.00
_cell.angle_beta   90.00
_cell.angle_gamma   90.00
#
_symmetry.space_group_name_H-M   'P 1'
#
loop_
_entity.id
_entity.type
_entity.pdbx_description
1 polymer ?
#
loop_
_entity_poly.entity_id
_entity_poly.type
_entity_poly.pdbx_seq_one_letter_code
_entity_poly.pdbx_strand_id
1 'polypeptide(L)'
;MPVLRYFATVGPALLALIVIVDAVFGEAPPRFNDAIFSSAVYAPSIAAASLRPERGFADDVTPADRVRQVFGQFSANDSKRLKRYSSAATAI
;
A
#
# COMPACT_ATOMS: atom_id res chain seq x y z
N MET A 1 -58.01 3.46 32.27
CA MET A 1 -56.64 3.46 32.82
C MET A 1 -55.77 4.41 32.00
N PRO A 2 -55.42 5.60 32.52
CA PRO A 2 -54.70 6.64 31.79
C PRO A 2 -53.26 6.25 31.43
N VAL A 3 -52.64 5.39 32.24
CA VAL A 3 -51.26 4.91 32.05
C VAL A 3 -51.09 4.14 30.74
N LEU A 4 -52.01 3.23 30.41
CA LEU A 4 -51.98 2.48 29.15
C LEU A 4 -52.09 3.38 27.91
N ARG A 5 -52.87 4.46 27.99
CA ARG A 5 -53.00 5.44 26.90
C ARG A 5 -51.71 6.22 26.67
N TYR A 6 -51.00 6.56 27.75
CA TYR A 6 -49.70 7.23 27.69
C TYR A 6 -48.63 6.36 27.02
N PHE A 7 -48.54 5.08 27.39
CA PHE A 7 -47.60 4.17 26.73
C PHE A 7 -47.96 3.90 25.26
N ALA A 8 -49.25 3.85 24.93
CA ALA A 8 -49.71 3.70 23.55
C ALA A 8 -49.37 4.90 22.65
N THR A 9 -49.22 6.11 23.22
CA THR A 9 -48.84 7.31 22.45
C THR A 9 -47.34 7.57 22.46
N VAL A 10 -46.68 7.44 23.62
CA VAL A 10 -45.25 7.72 23.77
C VAL A 10 -44.37 6.58 23.25
N GLY A 11 -44.84 5.33 23.36
CA GLY A 11 -44.11 4.16 22.87
C GLY A 11 -43.77 4.24 21.38
N PRO A 12 -44.74 4.45 20.48
CA PRO A 12 -44.48 4.58 19.05
C PRO A 12 -43.56 5.75 18.71
N ALA A 13 -43.70 6.88 19.41
CA ALA A 13 -42.85 8.05 19.21
C ALA A 13 -41.40 7.76 19.58
N LEU A 14 -41.17 7.07 20.70
CA LEU A 14 -39.83 6.65 21.12
C LEU A 14 -39.23 5.63 20.14
N LEU A 15 -40.04 4.69 19.67
CA LEU A 15 -39.60 3.67 18.71
C LEU A 15 -39.18 4.32 17.38
N ALA A 16 -39.99 5.27 16.87
CA ALA A 16 -39.67 6.05 15.68
C ALA A 16 -38.38 6.86 15.86
N LEU A 17 -38.19 7.48 17.03
CA LEU A 17 -36.97 8.22 17.35
C LEU A 17 -35.73 7.31 17.29
N ILE A 18 -35.79 6.13 17.90
CA ILE A 18 -34.68 5.16 17.89
C ILE A 18 -34.34 4.73 16.46
N VAL A 19 -35.35 4.42 15.65
CA VAL A 19 -35.16 4.05 14.23
C VAL A 19 -34.51 5.17 13.44
N ILE A 20 -34.90 6.43 13.67
CA ILE A 20 -34.30 7.58 13.00
C ILE A 20 -32.83 7.74 13.42
N VAL A 21 -32.53 7.61 14.72
CA VAL A 21 -31.16 7.72 15.22
C VAL A 21 -30.27 6.62 14.63
N ASP A 22 -30.75 5.39 14.58
CA ASP A 22 -30.01 4.27 13.96
C ASP A 22 -29.84 4.47 12.45
N ALA A 23 -30.86 4.98 11.75
CA ALA A 23 -30.73 5.28 10.32
C ALA A 23 -29.73 6.42 10.03
N VAL A 24 -29.59 7.39 10.93
CA VAL A 24 -28.67 8.54 10.76
C VAL A 24 -27.25 8.22 11.24
N PHE A 25 -27.10 7.42 12.30
CA PHE A 25 -25.83 7.22 13.00
C PHE A 25 -25.41 5.75 13.17
N GLY A 26 -26.24 4.79 12.79
CA GLY A 26 -26.00 3.36 12.97
C GLY A 26 -24.99 2.77 11.98
N GLU A 27 -24.64 3.51 10.93
CA GLU A 27 -23.54 3.09 10.06
C GLU A 27 -22.21 3.26 10.80
N ALA A 28 -21.62 2.13 11.17
CA ALA A 28 -20.32 2.10 11.81
C ALA A 28 -19.29 2.79 10.89
N PRO A 29 -18.41 3.66 11.44
CA PRO A 29 -17.37 4.26 10.63
C PRO A 29 -16.55 3.14 9.97
N PRO A 30 -16.23 3.28 8.67
CA PRO A 30 -15.51 2.23 7.96
C PRO A 30 -14.20 1.95 8.71
N ARG A 31 -13.94 0.66 9.00
CA ARG A 31 -12.74 0.22 9.74
C ARG A 31 -11.45 0.73 9.11
N PHE A 32 -11.47 0.91 7.79
CA PHE A 32 -10.37 1.45 7.02
C PHE A 32 -10.90 2.58 6.15
N ASN A 33 -10.17 3.69 6.12
CA ASN A 33 -10.47 4.76 5.19
C ASN A 33 -9.98 4.34 3.80
N ASP A 34 -10.91 4.02 2.90
CA ASP A 34 -10.61 3.62 1.52
C ASP A 34 -9.81 4.68 0.75
N ALA A 35 -9.91 5.96 1.15
CA ALA A 35 -9.08 7.03 0.58
C ALA A 35 -7.60 6.90 0.95
N ILE A 36 -7.27 6.28 2.09
CA ILE A 36 -5.90 6.08 2.57
C ILE A 36 -5.37 4.71 2.14
N PHE A 37 -6.23 3.68 2.18
CA PHE A 37 -5.90 2.29 1.84
C PHE A 37 -6.33 1.92 0.43
N SER A 38 -6.21 2.85 -0.52
CA SER A 38 -6.46 2.54 -1.92
C SER A 38 -5.47 1.47 -2.38
N SER A 39 -6.00 0.33 -2.84
CA SER A 39 -5.20 -0.76 -3.42
C SER A 39 -4.31 -0.28 -4.56
N ALA A 40 -4.72 0.77 -5.28
CA ALA A 40 -3.90 1.39 -6.32
C ALA A 40 -2.57 1.96 -5.81
N VAL A 41 -2.48 2.32 -4.52
CA VAL A 41 -1.28 2.93 -3.92
C VAL A 41 -0.26 1.86 -3.50
N TYR A 42 -0.68 0.77 -2.86
CA TYR A 42 0.25 -0.24 -2.33
C TYR A 42 0.35 -1.51 -3.19
N ALA A 43 -0.66 -1.78 -4.03
CA ALA A 43 -0.71 -2.90 -4.96
C ALA A 43 -1.23 -2.43 -6.34
N PRO A 44 -0.45 -1.60 -7.07
CA PRO A 44 -0.84 -1.15 -8.39
C PRO A 44 -1.19 -2.34 -9.27
N SER A 45 -2.36 -2.30 -9.89
CA SER A 45 -2.83 -3.40 -10.73
C SER A 45 -1.85 -3.64 -11.89
N ILE A 46 -1.86 -4.85 -12.44
CA ILE A 46 -0.96 -5.26 -13.54
C ILE A 46 -1.07 -4.31 -14.75
N ALA A 47 -2.22 -3.64 -14.93
CA ALA A 47 -2.43 -2.60 -15.94
C ALA A 47 -1.63 -1.30 -15.70
N ALA A 48 -1.25 -0.99 -14.46
CA ALA A 48 -0.30 0.07 -14.12
C ALA A 48 1.16 -0.42 -14.20
N ALA A 49 1.40 -1.72 -14.00
CA ALA A 49 2.73 -2.32 -14.19
C ALA A 49 3.14 -2.37 -15.67
N SER A 50 2.21 -2.55 -16.60
CA SER A 50 2.47 -2.53 -18.05
C SER A 50 2.79 -1.15 -18.63
N LEU A 51 2.53 -0.07 -17.88
CA LEU A 51 2.97 1.29 -18.21
C LEU A 51 4.39 1.60 -17.73
N ARG A 52 4.91 0.81 -16.79
CA ARG A 52 6.35 0.74 -16.60
C ARG A 52 6.85 -0.11 -17.76
N PRO A 53 7.70 0.41 -18.66
CA PRO A 53 8.47 -0.51 -19.47
C PRO A 53 9.17 -1.40 -18.44
N GLU A 54 8.83 -2.69 -18.44
CA GLU A 54 9.71 -3.66 -17.83
C GLU A 54 11.08 -3.24 -18.30
N ARG A 55 12.00 -3.01 -17.35
CA ARG A 55 13.37 -2.69 -17.67
C ARG A 55 13.96 -3.99 -18.20
N GLY A 56 13.49 -4.38 -19.38
CA GLY A 56 13.70 -5.64 -20.02
C GLY A 56 15.19 -5.80 -20.08
N PHE A 57 15.63 -7.02 -19.81
CA PHE A 57 16.92 -7.43 -20.31
C PHE A 57 16.91 -7.07 -21.79
N ALA A 58 17.89 -6.28 -22.23
CA ALA A 58 17.94 -5.86 -23.61
C ALA A 58 17.89 -7.13 -24.47
N ASP A 59 16.97 -7.20 -25.44
CA ASP A 59 16.63 -8.45 -26.15
C ASP A 59 17.84 -9.05 -26.89
N ASP A 60 18.90 -8.26 -27.07
CA ASP A 60 20.18 -8.61 -27.65
C ASP A 60 21.18 -9.23 -26.66
N VAL A 61 20.88 -9.24 -25.35
CA VAL A 61 21.79 -9.71 -24.31
C VAL A 61 21.16 -10.83 -23.50
N THR A 62 21.78 -12.01 -23.54
CA THR A 62 21.33 -13.12 -22.70
C THR A 62 21.58 -12.82 -21.21
N PRO A 63 20.74 -13.31 -20.29
CA PRO A 63 20.99 -13.15 -18.85
C PRO A 63 22.38 -13.62 -18.42
N ALA A 64 22.90 -14.67 -19.06
CA ALA A 64 24.23 -15.21 -18.81
C ALA A 64 25.35 -14.22 -19.19
N ASP A 65 25.20 -13.51 -20.31
CA ASP A 65 26.17 -12.50 -20.76
C ASP A 65 26.21 -11.30 -19.82
N ARG A 66 25.04 -10.87 -19.31
CA ARG A 66 24.97 -9.80 -18.30
C ARG A 66 25.66 -10.21 -17.00
N VAL A 67 25.45 -11.45 -16.54
CA VAL A 67 26.16 -11.99 -15.36
C VAL A 67 27.68 -12.03 -15.63
N ARG A 68 28.12 -12.52 -16.79
CA ARG A 68 29.54 -12.52 -17.16
C ARG A 68 30.14 -11.12 -17.22
N GLN A 69 29.42 -10.13 -17.74
CA GLN A 69 29.87 -8.74 -17.78
C GLN A 69 30.01 -8.15 -16.36
N VAL A 70 29.01 -8.38 -15.51
CA VAL A 70 29.01 -7.87 -14.12
C VAL A 70 30.07 -8.56 -13.27
N PHE A 71 30.28 -9.87 -13.42
CA PHE A 71 31.24 -10.60 -12.59
C PHE A 71 32.65 -10.65 -13.18
N GLY A 72 32.80 -10.41 -14.49
CA GLY A 72 34.09 -10.30 -15.15
C GLY A 72 34.95 -9.11 -14.69
N GLN A 73 34.33 -8.10 -14.04
CA GLN A 73 35.07 -7.01 -13.39
C GLN A 73 35.81 -7.47 -12.13
N PHE A 74 35.42 -8.59 -11.53
CA PHE A 74 36.04 -9.14 -10.33
C PHE A 74 37.00 -10.25 -10.75
N SER A 75 38.20 -9.87 -11.19
CA SER A 75 39.24 -10.86 -11.45
C SER A 75 39.80 -11.36 -10.10
N ALA A 76 40.04 -12.67 -9.97
CA ALA A 76 40.68 -13.24 -8.76
C ALA A 76 42.09 -12.68 -8.48
N ASN A 77 42.65 -11.89 -9.42
CA ASN A 77 43.94 -11.24 -9.32
C ASN A 77 43.88 -9.81 -8.72
N ASP A 78 42.71 -9.33 -8.30
CA ASP A 78 42.51 -8.01 -7.67
C ASP A 78 43.04 -7.90 -6.21
N SER A 79 43.89 -8.82 -5.78
CA SER A 79 44.56 -8.80 -4.47
C SER A 79 45.37 -7.52 -4.21
N LYS A 80 45.71 -6.75 -5.25
CA LYS A 80 46.40 -5.46 -5.13
C LYS A 80 45.46 -4.25 -4.96
N ARG A 81 44.17 -4.33 -5.30
CA ARG A 81 43.23 -3.20 -5.20
C ARG A 81 42.60 -3.02 -3.82
N LEU A 82 42.62 -4.05 -2.97
CA LEU A 82 42.04 -3.99 -1.63
C LEU A 82 42.77 -3.01 -0.68
N LYS A 83 43.96 -2.53 -1.03
CA LYS A 83 44.76 -1.59 -0.21
C LYS A 83 44.44 -0.10 -0.44
N ARG A 84 43.51 0.27 -1.34
CA ARG A 84 43.26 1.69 -1.70
C ARG A 84 41.81 2.16 -1.47
N TYR A 85 41.23 1.82 -0.32
CA TYR A 85 40.07 2.55 0.18
C TYR A 85 40.38 3.05 1.59
N SER A 86 41.26 4.04 1.67
CA SER A 86 41.26 4.98 2.79
C SER A 86 40.13 5.98 2.49
N SER A 87 39.19 6.06 3.42
CA SER A 87 37.96 6.85 3.37
C SER A 87 38.26 8.34 3.25
N ALA A 88 38.01 8.93 2.08
CA ALA A 88 37.77 10.36 1.95
C ALA A 88 36.25 10.57 1.94
N ALA A 89 35.66 10.69 3.14
CA ALA A 89 34.35 11.29 3.28
C ALA A 89 34.51 12.79 3.04
N THR A 90 34.18 13.27 1.83
CA THR A 90 33.97 14.71 1.63
C THR A 90 32.62 15.06 2.23
N ALA A 91 32.65 15.76 3.35
CA ALA A 91 31.48 16.45 3.89
C ALA A 91 31.43 17.87 3.31
N ILE A 92 30.29 18.18 2.70
CA ILE A 92 29.75 19.49 2.25
C ILE A 92 30.44 20.10 1.02
#